data_AF-A0A659UR08-F1
#
_entry.id   AF-A0A659UR08-F1
#
_cell.length_a   1.000
_cell.length_b   1.000
_cell.length_c   1.000
_cell.angle_alpha   90.00
_cell.angle_beta   90.00
_cell.angle_gamma   90.00
#
_symmetry.space_group_name_H-M   'P 1'
#
loop_
_entity.id
_entity.type
_entity.pdbx_description
1 polymer ?
#
loop_
_entity_poly.entity_id
_entity_poly.type
_entity_poly.pdbx_seq_one_letter_code
_entity_poly.pdbx_strand_id
1 'polypeptide(L)' 'NSSFRALCIQLINAATHEHGLTYGRFIDGLNKAGIEIDRKILSDMAIHEPQAFAALVAKAKVALEYLKNTTPNAFESAVA' A
#
# COMPACT_ATOMS: atom_id res chain seq x y z
N ASN A 1 9.63 -22.38 1.54
CA ASN A 1 8.17 -22.14 1.55
C ASN A 1 7.87 -20.77 0.92
N SER A 2 8.03 -20.65 -0.40
CA SER A 2 8.05 -19.35 -1.11
C SER A 2 6.70 -18.96 -1.72
N SER A 3 5.72 -19.86 -1.77
CA SER A 3 4.43 -19.67 -2.44
C SER A 3 3.49 -18.73 -1.68
N PHE A 4 3.49 -18.78 -0.34
CA PHE A 4 2.59 -17.95 0.48
C PHE A 4 2.91 -16.46 0.35
N ARG A 5 4.20 -16.11 0.30
CA ARG A 5 4.66 -14.72 0.16
C ARG A 5 4.28 -14.13 -1.20
N ALA A 6 4.36 -14.92 -2.27
CA ALA A 6 3.96 -14.48 -3.60
C ALA A 6 2.45 -14.19 -3.68
N LEU A 7 1.61 -15.07 -3.11
CA LEU A 7 0.16 -14.86 -3.06
C LEU A 7 -0.22 -13.63 -2.22
N CYS A 8 0.39 -13.46 -1.04
CA CYS A 8 0.15 -12.27 -0.21
C CYS A 8 0.44 -10.99 -0.97
N ILE A 9 1.57 -10.93 -1.69
CA ILE A 9 1.94 -9.76 -2.49
C ILE A 9 0.94 -9.53 -3.62
N GLN A 10 0.48 -10.58 -4.30
CA GLN A 10 -0.53 -10.45 -5.37
C GLN A 10 -1.85 -9.87 -4.86
N LEU A 11 -2.34 -10.35 -3.72
CA LEU A 11 -3.57 -9.85 -3.08
C LEU A 11 -3.43 -8.38 -2.67
N ILE A 12 -2.35 -8.03 -1.99
CA ILE A 12 -2.10 -6.65 -1.58
C ILE A 12 -1.94 -5.75 -2.81
N ASN A 13 -1.27 -6.24 -3.86
CA ASN A 13 -1.11 -5.47 -5.10
C ASN A 13 -2.47 -5.18 -5.75
N ALA A 14 -3.36 -6.17 -5.85
CA ALA A 14 -4.71 -5.96 -6.36
C ALA A 14 -5.50 -4.95 -5.52
N ALA A 15 -5.52 -5.11 -4.19
CA ALA A 15 -6.26 -4.23 -3.29
C ALA A 15 -5.70 -2.79 -3.29
N THR A 16 -4.37 -2.62 -3.31
CA THR A 16 -3.76 -1.28 -3.40
C THR A 16 -4.07 -0.59 -4.73
N HIS A 17 -4.12 -1.35 -5.83
CA HIS A 17 -4.47 -0.82 -7.15
C HIS A 17 -5.91 -0.29 -7.21
N GLU A 18 -6.88 -0.95 -6.56
CA GLU A 18 -8.26 -0.44 -6.45
C GLU A 18 -8.33 0.92 -5.74
N HIS A 19 -7.31 1.24 -4.93
CA HIS A 19 -7.18 2.52 -4.27
C HIS A 19 -6.20 3.48 -4.96
N GLY A 20 -5.70 3.16 -6.17
CA GLY A 20 -4.76 4.02 -6.90
C GLY A 20 -3.42 4.18 -6.19
N LEU A 21 -2.89 3.12 -5.59
CA LEU A 21 -1.51 3.05 -5.13
C LEU A 21 -0.87 1.78 -5.66
N THR A 22 0.40 1.87 -6.02
CA THR A 22 1.22 0.66 -6.20
C THR A 22 1.60 0.05 -4.85
N TYR A 23 1.79 -1.28 -4.81
CA TYR A 23 2.27 -1.99 -3.61
C TYR A 23 3.53 -1.35 -3.00
N GLY A 24 4.53 -1.01 -3.82
CA GLY A 24 5.78 -0.43 -3.35
C GLY A 24 5.57 0.91 -2.65
N ARG A 25 4.67 1.75 -3.18
CA ARG A 25 4.31 3.05 -2.59
C ARG A 25 3.48 2.88 -1.34
N PHE A 26 2.56 1.93 -1.33
CA PHE A 26 1.81 1.60 -0.12
C PHE A 26 2.73 1.22 1.04
N ILE A 27 3.69 0.31 0.82
CA ILE A 27 4.66 -0.09 1.85
C ILE A 27 5.55 1.09 2.28
N ASP A 28 6.03 1.90 1.34
CA ASP A 28 6.80 3.12 1.65
C ASP A 28 5.97 4.10 2.53
N GLY A 29 4.70 4.31 2.18
CA GLY A 29 3.78 5.15 2.94
C GLY A 29 3.51 4.62 4.35
N LEU A 30 3.33 3.31 4.52
CA LEU A 30 3.17 2.70 5.85
C LEU A 30 4.43 2.90 6.71
N ASN A 31 5.62 2.66 6.16
CA ASN A 31 6.88 2.88 6.87
C ASN A 31 7.04 4.35 7.28
N LYS A 32 6.71 5.29 6.40
CA LYS A 32 6.77 6.74 6.69
C LYS A 32 5.71 7.18 7.70
N ALA A 33 4.56 6.51 7.73
CA ALA A 33 3.54 6.71 8.75
C ALA A 33 3.90 6.07 10.10
N GLY A 34 5.03 5.35 10.20
CA GLY A 34 5.43 4.60 11.39
C GLY A 34 4.54 3.40 11.68
N ILE A 35 3.88 2.85 10.66
CA ILE A 35 2.96 1.71 10.78
C ILE A 35 3.70 0.43 10.37
N GLU A 36 4.08 -0.37 11.37
CA GLU A 36 4.67 -1.69 11.15
C GLU A 36 3.58 -2.77 11.22
N ILE A 37 3.33 -3.43 10.09
CA ILE A 37 2.33 -4.50 10.00
C ILE A 37 2.89 -5.68 9.20
N ASP A 38 2.60 -6.90 9.65
CA ASP A 38 3.01 -8.11 8.94
C ASP A 38 2.22 -8.29 7.64
N ARG A 39 2.90 -8.75 6.58
CA ARG A 39 2.30 -8.87 5.25
C ARG A 39 1.21 -9.93 5.18
N LYS A 40 1.24 -10.95 6.04
CA LYS A 40 0.18 -11.97 6.09
C LYS A 40 -1.11 -11.38 6.64
N ILE A 41 -1.00 -10.60 7.72
CA ILE A 41 -2.14 -9.86 8.29
C ILE A 41 -2.65 -8.85 7.27
N LEU A 42 -1.75 -8.14 6.58
CA LEU A 42 -2.11 -7.16 5.57
C LEU A 42 -2.85 -7.79 4.38
N SER A 43 -2.43 -8.98 3.91
CA SER A 43 -3.12 -9.70 2.84
C SER A 43 -4.48 -10.27 3.27
N ASP A 44 -4.59 -10.69 4.53
CA ASP A 44 -5.85 -11.18 5.09
C ASP A 44 -6.87 -10.03 5.24
N MET A 45 -6.43 -8.90 5.80
CA MET A 45 -7.19 -7.66 5.91
C MET A 45 -7.65 -7.13 4.55
N ALA A 46 -6.82 -7.25 3.51
CA ALA A 46 -7.19 -6.85 2.15
C ALA A 46 -8.42 -7.60 1.61
N ILE A 47 -8.64 -8.86 2.04
CA ILE A 47 -9.78 -9.69 1.61
C ILE A 47 -10.97 -9.51 2.56
N HIS A 48 -10.73 -9.61 3.87
CA HIS A 48 -11.77 -9.75 4.87
C HIS A 48 -12.24 -8.42 5.47
N GLU A 49 -11.39 -7.39 5.43
CA GLU A 49 -11.63 -6.10 6.05
C GLU A 49 -11.30 -4.92 5.10
N PRO A 50 -12.01 -4.79 3.97
CA PRO A 50 -11.71 -3.77 2.95
C PRO A 50 -11.77 -2.34 3.50
N GLN A 51 -12.62 -2.06 4.50
CA GLN A 51 -12.68 -0.75 5.15
C GLN A 51 -11.42 -0.45 5.97
N ALA A 52 -10.91 -1.43 6.73
CA ALA A 52 -9.69 -1.26 7.50
C ALA A 52 -8.47 -1.11 6.56
N PHE A 53 -8.44 -1.90 5.49
CA PHE A 53 -7.41 -1.79 4.46
C PHE A 53 -7.42 -0.40 3.79
N ALA A 54 -8.60 0.10 3.41
CA ALA A 54 -8.76 1.42 2.82
C ALA A 54 -8.26 2.54 3.77
N ALA A 55 -8.49 2.41 5.07
CA ALA A 55 -7.99 3.35 6.07
C ALA A 55 -6.44 3.35 6.14
N LEU A 56 -5.80 2.17 6.03
CA LEU A 56 -4.35 2.08 5.93
C LEU A 56 -3.82 2.73 4.65
N VAL A 57 -4.49 2.50 3.53
CA VAL A 57 -4.14 3.14 2.25
C VAL A 57 -4.24 4.66 2.36
N ALA A 58 -5.29 5.18 2.97
CA ALA A 58 -5.44 6.62 3.19
C ALA A 58 -4.28 7.19 4.03
N LYS A 59 -3.90 6.52 5.15
CA LYS A 59 -2.75 6.92 5.96
C LYS A 59 -1.44 6.89 5.17
N ALA A 60 -1.23 5.84 4.38
CA ALA A 60 -0.07 5.73 3.51
C ALA A 60 -0.01 6.88 2.50
N LYS A 61 -1.13 7.24 1.86
CA LYS A 61 -1.19 8.39 0.92
C LYS A 61 -0.80 9.70 1.59
N VAL A 62 -1.30 9.97 2.79
CA VAL A 62 -0.92 11.17 3.57
C VAL A 62 0.58 11.19 3.85
N ALA A 63 1.15 10.07 4.27
CA ALA A 63 2.60 9.97 4.52
C ALA A 63 3.46 10.12 3.25
N LEU A 64 2.88 9.91 2.06
CA LEU A 64 3.53 10.10 0.76
C LEU A 64 3.40 11.52 0.20
N GLU A 65 2.70 12.44 0.86
CA GLU A 65 2.49 13.80 0.33
C GLU A 65 3.80 14.57 0.09
N TYR A 66 4.88 14.21 0.76
CA TYR A 66 6.21 14.75 0.49
C TYR A 66 6.65 14.58 -0.97
N LEU A 67 6.14 13.55 -1.68
CA LEU A 67 6.45 13.32 -3.11
C LEU A 67 5.95 14.43 -4.02
N LYS A 68 4.92 15.17 -3.62
CA LYS A 68 4.37 16.30 -4.37
C LYS A 68 5.42 17.41 -4.55
N ASN A 69 6.42 17.47 -3.67
CA ASN A 69 7.41 18.54 -3.62
C ASN A 69 8.78 18.14 -4.17
N THR A 70 9.00 16.86 -4.51
CA THR A 70 10.35 16.36 -4.87
C THR A 70 10.59 16.19 -6.37
N THR A 71 9.58 15.92 -7.19
CA THR A 71 9.76 15.76 -8.65
C THR A 71 8.43 15.89 -9.39
N PRO A 72 8.34 16.67 -10.48
CA PRO A 72 7.18 16.60 -11.37
C PRO A 72 7.04 15.16 -11.90
N ASN A 73 5.83 14.60 -11.79
CA ASN A 73 5.40 13.24 -12.20
C ASN A 73 5.68 12.07 -11.24
N ALA A 74 6.30 12.27 -10.07
CA ALA A 74 6.54 11.17 -9.11
C ALA A 74 5.25 10.66 -8.43
N PHE A 75 4.27 11.55 -8.23
CA PHE A 75 2.97 11.19 -7.66
C PHE A 75 2.07 10.52 -8.69
N GLU A 76 2.03 11.01 -9.93
CA GLU A 76 1.24 10.39 -11.01
C GLU A 76 1.78 9.00 -11.39
N SER A 77 3.10 8.80 -11.39
CA SER A 77 3.68 7.46 -11.60
C SER A 77 3.40 6.49 -10.45
N ALA A 78 3.01 7.01 -9.28
CA ALA A 78 2.68 6.22 -8.08
C ALA A 78 1.18 5.89 -7.97
N VAL A 79 0.34 6.64 -8.69
CA VAL A 79 -1.11 6.57 -8.76
C VAL A 79 -1.47 6.24 -10.22
N ALA A 80 -1.27 4.98 -10.60
CA ALA A 80 -1.66 4.44 -11.89
C ALA A 80 -2.84 3.48 -11.71
#